data_AF-A0A855X2T8-F1
#
_entry.id   AF-A0A855X2T8-F1
#
_cell.length_a   1.000
_cell.length_b   1.000
_cell.length_c   1.000
_cell.angle_alpha   90.00
_cell.angle_beta   90.00
_cell.angle_gamma   90.00
#
_symmetry.space_group_name_H-M   'P 1'
#
loop_
_entity.id
_entity.type
_entity.pdbx_description
1 polymer ?
#
loop_
_entity_poly.entity_id
_entity_poly.type
_entity_poly.pdbx_seq_one_letter_code
_entity_poly.pdbx_strand_id
1 'polypeptide(L)'
;MKYVTRTLICGLPAAVFMLAGAGRTDTASSHTKPSPSVTAKTEIKEAKPAQDTLKVAPADSVDDTSHVLVRVQRLSVSGRPVNDTLLVTLQTAGRTIAGFDLKIATVSPYIRIADIFPGEIEDSCRWEYFSAKEAPVRDEPGRPRSIWQAVALAQTISDPKKPKCYGFDREASILKIVVSNSHVLQMPETTAALFFWWEDCTDNVLSGPSGEQLFMSRNVLDYYPVDIAETEGVFPNHKGALRQCVSPRSANRPKRLVVFHNGGVEWRSGIIPPDSAQSGLK
;
A
#
# COMPACT_ATOMS: atom_id res chain seq x y z
N MET A 1 40.95 -3.30 31.97
CA MET A 1 39.99 -4.10 31.20
C MET A 1 40.36 -3.98 29.73
N LYS A 2 40.85 -5.07 29.12
CA LYS A 2 41.27 -5.11 27.71
C LYS A 2 40.14 -5.72 26.88
N TYR A 3 39.60 -4.97 25.93
CA TYR A 3 38.60 -5.46 24.99
C TYR A 3 39.29 -6.22 23.86
N VAL A 4 38.91 -7.49 23.69
CA VAL A 4 39.34 -8.35 22.59
C VAL A 4 38.33 -8.22 21.47
N THR A 5 38.73 -7.60 20.37
CA THR A 5 37.94 -7.49 19.15
C THR A 5 38.02 -8.81 18.39
N ARG A 6 36.90 -9.54 18.28
CA ARG A 6 36.77 -10.71 17.40
C ARG A 6 36.07 -10.28 16.11
N THR A 7 36.84 -10.21 15.04
CA THR A 7 36.37 -10.10 13.65
C THR A 7 35.79 -11.45 13.23
N LEU A 8 34.48 -11.52 12.99
CA LEU A 8 33.86 -12.66 12.31
C LEU A 8 33.81 -12.36 10.81
N ILE A 9 34.61 -13.12 10.05
CA ILE A 9 34.52 -13.21 8.59
C ILE A 9 33.49 -14.32 8.31
N CYS A 10 32.30 -13.95 7.82
CA CYS A 10 31.33 -14.90 7.30
C CYS A 10 31.33 -14.79 5.77
N GLY A 11 32.01 -15.73 5.12
CA GLY A 11 31.91 -15.95 3.68
C GLY A 11 30.65 -16.74 3.36
N LEU A 12 29.82 -16.20 2.47
CA LEU A 12 28.71 -16.91 1.83
C LEU A 12 29.08 -17.16 0.35
N PRO A 13 28.92 -18.37 -0.17
CA PRO A 13 29.10 -18.62 -1.59
C PRO A 13 27.88 -18.11 -2.38
N ALA A 14 28.17 -17.36 -3.44
CA ALA A 14 27.19 -16.94 -4.43
C ALA A 14 26.69 -18.16 -5.22
N ALA A 15 25.42 -18.52 -5.05
CA ALA A 15 24.74 -19.45 -5.93
C ALA A 15 24.27 -18.69 -7.18
N VAL A 16 25.03 -18.86 -8.27
CA VAL A 16 24.70 -18.39 -9.62
C VAL A 16 23.60 -19.29 -10.19
N PHE A 17 22.38 -18.78 -10.32
CA PHE A 17 21.35 -19.39 -11.14
C PHE A 17 21.49 -18.85 -12.58
N MET A 18 22.06 -19.67 -13.46
CA MET A 18 21.96 -19.45 -14.91
C MET A 18 20.59 -19.94 -15.40
N LEU A 19 19.77 -19.02 -15.92
CA LEU A 19 18.65 -19.38 -16.78
C LEU A 19 19.07 -19.11 -18.24
N ALA A 20 19.24 -20.21 -18.98
CA ALA A 20 19.46 -20.20 -20.41
C ALA A 20 18.18 -19.76 -21.13
N GLY A 21 18.19 -18.53 -21.66
CA GLY A 21 17.19 -18.05 -22.62
C GLY A 21 17.65 -18.36 -24.04
N ALA A 22 17.03 -19.35 -24.68
CA ALA A 22 17.20 -19.60 -26.10
C ALA A 22 16.56 -18.45 -26.90
N GLY A 23 17.42 -17.71 -27.62
CA GLY A 23 17.00 -16.68 -28.55
C GLY A 23 16.30 -17.27 -29.77
N ARG A 24 15.20 -16.64 -30.18
CA ARG A 24 14.66 -16.76 -31.53
C ARG A 24 14.55 -15.35 -32.11
N THR A 25 15.44 -15.08 -33.03
CA THR A 25 15.47 -13.92 -33.92
C THR A 25 14.50 -14.17 -35.07
N ASP A 26 13.45 -13.37 -35.20
CA ASP A 26 12.72 -13.25 -36.46
C ASP A 26 12.81 -11.80 -36.96
N THR A 27 13.69 -11.66 -37.93
CA THR A 27 13.89 -10.57 -38.89
C THR A 27 12.75 -10.58 -39.91
N ALA A 28 12.23 -9.41 -40.28
CA ALA A 28 11.55 -9.03 -41.53
C ALA A 28 10.37 -8.09 -41.21
N SER A 29 9.97 -7.13 -42.02
CA SER A 29 10.49 -6.52 -43.24
C SER A 29 9.58 -5.31 -43.44
N SER A 30 10.15 -4.18 -43.83
CA SER A 30 9.42 -3.03 -44.32
C SER A 30 8.63 -3.39 -45.59
N HIS A 31 7.35 -3.03 -45.67
CA HIS A 31 6.73 -2.71 -46.95
C HIS A 31 5.61 -1.69 -46.77
N THR A 32 5.96 -0.45 -47.12
CA THR A 32 5.07 0.66 -47.43
C THR A 32 4.27 0.31 -48.69
N LYS A 33 2.95 0.48 -48.65
CA LYS A 33 2.13 0.59 -49.87
C LYS A 33 0.98 1.57 -49.62
N PRO A 34 0.83 2.62 -50.45
CA PRO A 34 -0.30 3.54 -50.35
C PRO A 34 -1.53 2.90 -50.98
N SER A 35 -2.69 3.03 -50.34
CA SER A 35 -3.97 2.56 -50.87
C SER A 35 -4.87 3.75 -51.22
N PRO A 36 -5.56 3.70 -52.37
CA PRO A 36 -6.28 4.84 -52.95
C PRO A 36 -7.64 5.08 -52.31
N SER A 37 -8.02 6.35 -52.33
CA SER A 37 -9.36 6.88 -52.09
C SER A 37 -10.38 6.27 -53.06
N VAL A 38 -11.37 5.55 -52.52
CA VAL A 38 -12.58 5.16 -53.25
C VAL A 38 -13.79 5.72 -52.50
N THR A 39 -14.42 6.69 -53.15
CA THR A 39 -15.69 7.30 -52.75
C THR A 39 -16.83 6.35 -53.14
N ALA A 40 -17.41 5.64 -52.18
CA ALA A 40 -18.64 4.88 -52.37
C ALA A 40 -19.79 5.58 -51.63
N LYS A 41 -20.77 6.08 -52.39
CA LYS A 41 -22.07 6.52 -51.87
C LYS A 41 -22.85 5.28 -51.48
N THR A 42 -23.01 5.03 -50.18
CA THR A 42 -23.92 4.00 -49.65
C THR A 42 -25.20 4.67 -49.17
N GLU A 43 -26.29 4.28 -49.82
CA GLU A 43 -27.66 4.63 -49.51
C GLU A 43 -28.06 4.00 -48.17
N ILE A 44 -28.29 4.84 -47.15
CA ILE A 44 -28.69 4.40 -45.81
C ILE A 44 -30.19 4.12 -45.83
N LYS A 45 -30.57 2.84 -45.84
CA LYS A 45 -31.92 2.42 -45.44
C LYS A 45 -31.99 2.43 -43.91
N GLU A 46 -32.85 3.29 -43.40
CA GLU A 46 -33.17 3.47 -41.99
C GLU A 46 -33.83 2.20 -41.44
N ALA A 47 -33.03 1.35 -40.80
CA ALA A 47 -33.50 0.19 -40.06
C ALA A 47 -33.88 0.62 -38.64
N LYS A 48 -35.17 0.47 -38.33
CA LYS A 48 -35.77 0.70 -37.01
C LYS A 48 -35.03 -0.11 -35.92
N PRO A 49 -34.42 0.53 -34.90
CA PRO A 49 -33.72 -0.19 -33.87
C PRO A 49 -34.73 -0.97 -33.00
N ALA A 50 -34.58 -2.30 -33.00
CA ALA A 50 -35.22 -3.15 -32.01
C ALA A 50 -34.59 -2.84 -30.65
N GLN A 51 -35.37 -2.20 -29.77
CA GLN A 51 -35.00 -1.99 -28.37
C GLN A 51 -35.09 -3.33 -27.64
N ASP A 52 -34.02 -4.11 -27.74
CA ASP A 52 -33.84 -5.30 -26.91
C ASP A 52 -33.56 -4.81 -25.47
N THR A 53 -34.59 -4.90 -24.64
CA THR A 53 -34.58 -4.38 -23.27
C THR A 53 -33.85 -5.40 -22.40
N LEU A 54 -32.52 -5.39 -22.45
CA LEU A 54 -31.68 -6.16 -21.55
C LEU A 54 -31.97 -5.68 -20.12
N LYS A 55 -32.78 -6.44 -19.37
CA LYS A 55 -32.99 -6.24 -17.94
C LYS A 55 -31.66 -6.55 -17.24
N VAL A 56 -30.83 -5.53 -17.09
CA VAL A 56 -29.67 -5.55 -16.18
C VAL A 56 -30.25 -5.70 -14.78
N ALA A 57 -30.01 -6.87 -14.17
CA ALA A 57 -30.35 -7.07 -12.76
C ALA A 57 -29.68 -5.97 -11.92
N PRO A 58 -30.37 -5.38 -10.93
CA PRO A 58 -29.76 -4.39 -10.05
C PRO A 58 -28.56 -5.03 -9.38
N ALA A 59 -27.38 -4.48 -9.67
CA ALA A 59 -26.12 -4.90 -9.07
C ALA A 59 -26.24 -4.74 -7.56
N ASP A 60 -26.16 -5.86 -6.84
CA ASP A 60 -25.64 -6.00 -5.49
C ASP A 60 -25.96 -4.83 -4.55
N SER A 61 -27.14 -4.86 -3.92
CA SER A 61 -27.40 -4.14 -2.67
C SER A 61 -26.65 -4.82 -1.49
N VAL A 62 -25.35 -5.05 -1.65
CA VAL A 62 -24.46 -5.46 -0.57
C VAL A 62 -24.38 -4.25 0.35
N ASP A 63 -24.81 -4.44 1.59
CA ASP A 63 -24.73 -3.49 2.69
C ASP A 63 -23.35 -2.81 2.70
N ASP A 64 -23.30 -1.61 2.10
CA ASP A 64 -22.10 -0.84 1.76
C ASP A 64 -21.56 -0.08 2.99
N THR A 65 -21.93 -0.52 4.21
CA THR A 65 -21.57 0.13 5.46
C THR A 65 -20.34 -0.48 6.14
N SER A 66 -19.95 -1.71 5.79
CA SER A 66 -18.74 -2.34 6.34
C SER A 66 -17.51 -1.94 5.52
N HIS A 67 -16.93 -0.79 5.86
CA HIS A 67 -15.62 -0.39 5.33
C HIS A 67 -14.48 -0.99 6.14
N VAL A 68 -13.34 -1.19 5.48
CA VAL A 68 -12.08 -1.54 6.14
C VAL A 68 -11.26 -0.26 6.24
N LEU A 69 -10.80 0.10 7.43
CA LEU A 69 -9.93 1.24 7.65
C LEU A 69 -8.50 0.74 7.87
N VAL A 70 -7.56 1.25 7.06
CA VAL A 70 -6.11 1.07 7.26
C VAL A 70 -5.50 2.44 7.54
N ARG A 71 -4.87 2.61 8.70
CA ARG A 71 -4.39 3.91 9.17
C ARG A 71 -2.93 3.86 9.56
N VAL A 72 -2.13 4.79 9.04
CA VAL A 72 -0.81 5.07 9.60
C VAL A 72 -0.98 6.04 10.79
N GLN A 73 -0.39 5.71 11.92
CA GLN A 73 -0.43 6.55 13.11
C GLN A 73 0.17 7.93 12.83
N ARG A 74 -0.38 8.93 13.53
CA ARG A 74 0.19 10.28 13.63
C ARG A 74 0.86 10.43 14.97
N LEU A 75 2.13 10.82 14.96
CA LEU A 75 2.93 11.07 16.15
C LEU A 75 3.26 12.55 16.23
N SER A 76 2.88 13.22 17.31
CA SER A 76 3.28 14.59 17.58
C SER A 76 4.45 14.59 18.56
N VAL A 77 5.57 15.23 18.21
CA VAL A 77 6.77 15.31 19.04
C VAL A 77 7.16 16.75 19.34
N SER A 78 7.68 17.01 20.54
CA SER A 78 8.37 18.27 20.86
C SER A 78 9.88 18.08 20.82
N GLY A 79 10.54 18.84 19.96
CA GLY A 79 12.00 18.91 19.92
C GLY A 79 12.70 17.83 19.09
N ARG A 80 13.80 17.31 19.65
CA ARG A 80 14.99 16.69 19.03
C ARG A 80 14.75 15.22 18.56
N PRO A 81 15.76 14.31 18.39
CA PRO A 81 15.65 13.22 17.41
C PRO A 81 14.51 12.23 17.68
N VAL A 82 13.84 11.83 16.60
CA VAL A 82 12.82 10.79 16.57
C VAL A 82 13.52 9.48 16.26
N ASN A 83 13.44 8.56 17.22
CA ASN A 83 13.70 7.14 17.02
C ASN A 83 12.52 6.41 17.65
N ASP A 84 11.42 6.34 16.90
CA ASP A 84 10.14 5.88 17.41
C ASP A 84 9.48 4.96 16.39
N THR A 85 8.44 4.26 16.85
CA THR A 85 7.67 3.31 16.06
C THR A 85 6.27 3.86 15.82
N LEU A 86 5.91 4.04 14.56
CA LEU A 86 4.55 4.36 14.15
C LEU A 86 3.78 3.08 13.87
N LEU A 87 2.57 2.96 14.41
CA LEU A 87 1.71 1.83 14.14
C LEU A 87 0.95 2.03 12.82
N VAL A 88 0.89 0.98 12.00
CA VAL A 88 -0.16 0.87 10.97
C VAL A 88 -1.24 -0.02 11.52
N THR A 89 -2.47 0.49 11.58
CA THR A 89 -3.60 -0.20 12.16
C THR A 89 -4.64 -0.59 11.12
N LEU A 90 -5.37 -1.65 11.43
CA LEU A 90 -6.45 -2.22 10.64
C LEU A 90 -7.72 -2.30 11.50
N GLN A 91 -8.84 -1.88 10.93
CA GLN A 91 -10.17 -2.07 11.49
C GLN A 91 -11.09 -2.60 10.39
N THR A 92 -11.65 -3.79 10.56
CA THR A 92 -12.31 -4.52 9.45
C THR A 92 -13.84 -4.49 9.49
N ALA A 93 -14.46 -3.95 10.54
CA ALA A 93 -15.91 -3.89 10.72
C ALA A 93 -16.61 -5.24 10.44
N GLY A 94 -16.05 -6.33 10.96
CA GLY A 94 -16.58 -7.69 10.80
C GLY A 94 -16.16 -8.41 9.51
N ARG A 95 -15.37 -7.77 8.64
CA ARG A 95 -14.78 -8.44 7.47
C ARG A 95 -13.55 -9.25 7.86
N THR A 96 -13.38 -10.38 7.20
CA THR A 96 -12.18 -11.21 7.32
C THR A 96 -11.14 -10.81 6.29
N ILE A 97 -9.91 -10.62 6.75
CA ILE A 97 -8.71 -10.29 5.98
C ILE A 97 -7.69 -11.40 6.24
N ALA A 98 -7.12 -11.95 5.17
CA ALA A 98 -6.16 -13.04 5.23
C ALA A 98 -4.83 -12.71 4.57
N GLY A 99 -4.68 -11.49 4.06
CA GLY A 99 -3.42 -11.01 3.54
C GLY A 99 -3.47 -9.54 3.19
N PHE A 100 -2.29 -8.96 3.05
CA PHE A 100 -2.12 -7.60 2.55
C PHE A 100 -0.82 -7.46 1.79
N ASP A 101 -0.82 -6.53 0.85
CA ASP A 101 0.36 -5.97 0.20
C ASP A 101 0.25 -4.45 0.31
N LEU A 102 1.05 -3.85 1.20
CA LEU A 102 1.01 -2.43 1.53
C LEU A 102 2.34 -1.77 1.14
N LYS A 103 2.26 -0.69 0.38
CA LYS A 103 3.41 0.10 -0.05
C LYS A 103 3.33 1.49 0.58
N ILE A 104 4.27 1.79 1.46
CA ILE A 104 4.29 3.01 2.27
C ILE A 104 5.52 3.83 1.89
N ALA A 105 5.32 5.13 1.74
CA ALA A 105 6.32 6.04 1.20
C ALA A 105 6.41 7.33 2.02
N THR A 106 7.55 8.02 1.89
CA THR A 106 7.71 9.40 2.37
C THR A 106 8.48 10.24 1.36
N VAL A 107 8.07 11.50 1.19
CA VAL A 107 8.83 12.53 0.45
C VAL A 107 9.69 13.40 1.37
N SER A 108 9.50 13.28 2.69
CA SER A 108 10.11 14.20 3.64
C SER A 108 11.62 14.02 3.70
N PRO A 109 12.41 15.12 3.68
CA PRO A 109 13.84 15.05 3.95
C PRO A 109 14.16 14.84 5.43
N TYR A 110 13.15 14.92 6.31
CA TYR A 110 13.33 14.99 7.75
C TYR A 110 13.26 13.65 8.46
N ILE A 111 12.65 12.64 7.85
CA ILE A 111 12.62 11.26 8.35
C ILE A 111 13.08 10.29 7.27
N ARG A 112 13.57 9.14 7.72
CA ARG A 112 13.70 7.94 6.92
C ARG A 112 12.95 6.80 7.61
N ILE A 113 12.32 5.94 6.82
CA ILE A 113 11.85 4.63 7.30
C ILE A 113 13.10 3.75 7.45
N ALA A 114 13.45 3.44 8.69
CA ALA A 114 14.61 2.63 9.00
C ALA A 114 14.31 1.13 8.85
N ASP A 115 13.11 0.71 9.28
CA ASP A 115 12.67 -0.68 9.22
C ASP A 115 11.13 -0.77 9.30
N ILE A 116 10.56 -1.91 8.93
CA ILE A 116 9.14 -2.24 9.16
C ILE A 116 9.05 -3.65 9.75
N PHE A 117 8.49 -3.72 10.96
CA PHE A 117 8.24 -4.96 11.68
C PHE A 117 6.76 -5.35 11.62
N PRO A 118 6.44 -6.63 11.82
CA PRO A 118 5.06 -7.07 11.95
C PRO A 118 4.39 -6.44 13.18
N GLY A 119 3.08 -6.17 13.04
CA GLY A 119 2.22 -5.71 14.12
C GLY A 119 1.85 -6.83 15.10
N GLU A 120 0.71 -6.69 15.78
CA GLU A 120 0.22 -7.71 16.72
C GLU A 120 -0.44 -8.91 16.04
N ILE A 121 -0.72 -8.81 14.72
CA ILE A 121 -1.44 -9.85 13.98
C ILE A 121 -0.64 -11.15 13.84
N GLU A 122 0.68 -11.05 13.70
CA GLU A 122 1.54 -12.22 13.59
C GLU A 122 1.55 -13.00 14.91
N ASP A 123 1.76 -12.32 16.04
CA ASP A 123 1.80 -12.94 17.36
C ASP A 123 0.44 -13.50 17.79
N SER A 124 -0.63 -12.73 17.59
CA SER A 124 -1.97 -13.06 18.10
C SER A 124 -2.71 -14.04 17.19
N CYS A 125 -2.68 -13.83 15.87
CA CYS A 125 -3.38 -14.66 14.90
C CYS A 125 -2.53 -15.78 14.31
N ARG A 126 -1.21 -15.80 14.56
CA ARG A 126 -0.25 -16.76 13.99
C ARG A 126 -0.28 -16.78 12.46
N TRP A 127 -0.23 -15.60 11.86
CA TRP A 127 -0.05 -15.48 10.41
C TRP A 127 1.27 -16.15 9.99
N GLU A 128 1.28 -16.78 8.83
CA GLU A 128 2.37 -17.69 8.43
C GLU A 128 3.52 -16.97 7.72
N TYR A 129 3.23 -15.82 7.11
CA TYR A 129 4.22 -15.11 6.31
C TYR A 129 4.14 -13.62 6.57
N PHE A 130 5.30 -13.03 6.77
CA PHE A 130 5.54 -11.60 6.78
C PHE A 130 6.87 -11.30 6.09
N SER A 131 6.89 -10.27 5.26
CA SER A 131 8.11 -9.72 4.68
C SER A 131 7.94 -8.22 4.49
N ALA A 132 8.96 -7.46 4.86
CA ALA A 132 9.07 -6.05 4.52
C ALA A 132 10.41 -5.76 3.86
N LYS A 133 10.40 -4.94 2.80
CA LYS A 133 11.62 -4.56 2.06
C LYS A 133 11.53 -3.13 1.55
N GLU A 134 12.66 -2.43 1.58
CA GLU A 134 12.83 -1.16 0.88
C GLU A 134 12.82 -1.42 -0.63
N ALA A 135 11.94 -0.73 -1.35
CA ALA A 135 11.87 -0.78 -2.80
C ALA A 135 12.86 0.23 -3.42
N PRO A 136 13.44 -0.06 -4.60
CA PRO A 136 14.32 0.89 -5.27
C PRO A 136 13.62 2.21 -5.56
N VAL A 137 14.26 3.31 -5.21
CA VAL A 137 13.76 4.67 -5.43
C VAL A 137 14.61 5.37 -6.50
N ARG A 138 13.95 6.12 -7.38
CA ARG A 138 14.63 7.03 -8.32
C ARG A 138 14.73 8.42 -7.71
N ASP A 139 15.90 9.03 -7.80
CA ASP A 139 16.14 10.40 -7.34
C ASP A 139 15.59 11.40 -8.36
N GLU A 140 14.26 11.58 -8.34
CA GLU A 140 13.53 12.50 -9.21
C GLU A 140 12.69 13.47 -8.34
N PRO A 141 12.62 14.77 -8.71
CA PRO A 141 11.79 15.73 -8.01
C PRO A 141 10.33 15.27 -7.91
N GLY A 142 9.76 15.35 -6.70
CA GLY A 142 8.36 14.96 -6.44
C GLY A 142 8.13 13.45 -6.27
N ARG A 143 9.17 12.60 -6.37
CA ARG A 143 9.08 11.19 -5.99
C ARG A 143 9.34 10.98 -4.50
N PRO A 144 8.81 9.88 -3.93
CA PRO A 144 9.22 9.46 -2.60
C PRO A 144 10.74 9.33 -2.49
N ARG A 145 11.29 9.63 -1.32
CA ARG A 145 12.70 9.38 -0.99
C ARG A 145 12.94 7.97 -0.47
N SER A 146 11.89 7.36 0.08
CA SER A 146 11.90 6.02 0.64
C SER A 146 10.54 5.39 0.35
N ILE A 147 10.56 4.16 -0.16
CA ILE A 147 9.37 3.34 -0.40
C ILE A 147 9.63 1.98 0.23
N TRP A 148 8.69 1.51 1.03
CA TRP A 148 8.74 0.18 1.64
C TRP A 148 7.50 -0.61 1.24
N GLN A 149 7.70 -1.86 0.88
CA GLN A 149 6.64 -2.81 0.61
C GLN A 149 6.59 -3.84 1.73
N ALA A 150 5.43 -3.97 2.38
CA ALA A 150 5.16 -4.96 3.40
C ALA A 150 4.06 -5.92 2.92
N VAL A 151 4.37 -7.21 2.91
CA VAL A 151 3.47 -8.28 2.50
C VAL A 151 3.28 -9.23 3.66
N ALA A 152 2.04 -9.59 3.95
CA ALA A 152 1.74 -10.62 4.93
C ALA A 152 0.60 -11.51 4.48
N LEU A 153 0.65 -12.79 4.86
CA LEU A 153 -0.37 -13.79 4.58
C LEU A 153 -0.69 -14.57 5.86
N ALA A 154 -1.98 -14.70 6.14
CA ALA A 154 -2.48 -15.48 7.25
C ALA A 154 -2.21 -16.97 7.07
N GLN A 155 -2.25 -17.43 5.82
CA GLN A 155 -2.07 -18.82 5.44
C GLN A 155 -1.41 -18.92 4.07
N THR A 156 -0.35 -19.70 3.99
CA THR A 156 0.35 -20.09 2.75
C THR A 156 0.06 -21.54 2.39
N ILE A 157 -0.16 -22.38 3.40
CA ILE A 157 -0.49 -23.80 3.26
C ILE A 157 -1.75 -24.08 4.05
N SER A 158 -2.70 -24.79 3.45
CA SER A 158 -3.93 -25.21 4.15
C SER A 158 -3.58 -26.09 5.36
N ASP A 159 -3.75 -25.54 6.55
CA ASP A 159 -3.56 -26.16 7.86
C ASP A 159 -4.82 -25.86 8.69
N PRO A 160 -5.57 -26.87 9.13
CA PRO A 160 -6.77 -26.66 9.95
C PRO A 160 -6.49 -25.96 11.29
N LYS A 161 -5.23 -25.86 11.73
CA LYS A 161 -4.83 -25.20 12.98
C LYS A 161 -4.41 -23.74 12.80
N LYS A 162 -4.25 -23.23 11.58
CA LYS A 162 -3.79 -21.86 11.30
C LYS A 162 -4.58 -21.21 10.15
N PRO A 163 -4.77 -19.88 10.18
CA PRO A 163 -4.49 -18.97 11.28
C PRO A 163 -5.51 -19.14 12.41
N LYS A 164 -5.24 -18.54 13.58
CA LYS A 164 -6.24 -18.47 14.66
C LYS A 164 -7.35 -17.46 14.38
N CYS A 165 -7.03 -16.42 13.61
CA CYS A 165 -7.96 -15.36 13.23
C CYS A 165 -7.60 -14.74 11.88
N TYR A 166 -8.62 -14.19 11.22
CA TYR A 166 -8.53 -13.48 9.93
C TYR A 166 -8.84 -11.99 10.13
N GLY A 167 -8.35 -11.39 11.22
CA GLY A 167 -8.65 -10.02 11.58
C GLY A 167 -9.10 -9.87 13.03
N PHE A 168 -9.52 -8.67 13.37
CA PHE A 168 -9.87 -8.27 14.73
C PHE A 168 -11.24 -7.57 14.74
N ASP A 169 -12.02 -7.82 15.78
CA ASP A 169 -13.27 -7.08 16.05
C ASP A 169 -13.02 -5.67 16.61
N ARG A 170 -11.75 -5.30 16.73
CA ARG A 170 -11.26 -4.00 17.18
C ARG A 170 -10.21 -3.46 16.22
N GLU A 171 -9.85 -2.20 16.40
CA GLU A 171 -8.64 -1.69 15.78
C GLU A 171 -7.41 -2.42 16.33
N ALA A 172 -6.50 -2.80 15.42
CA ALA A 172 -5.32 -3.57 15.75
C ALA A 172 -4.12 -3.20 14.88
N SER A 173 -2.90 -3.29 15.43
CA SER A 173 -1.68 -3.03 14.67
C SER A 173 -1.34 -4.19 13.72
N ILE A 174 -1.20 -3.89 12.43
CA ILE A 174 -0.73 -4.85 11.42
C ILE A 174 0.74 -4.63 11.04
N LEU A 175 1.25 -3.40 11.18
CA LEU A 175 2.67 -3.07 10.98
C LEU A 175 3.17 -2.14 12.08
N LYS A 176 4.50 -2.15 12.27
CA LYS A 176 5.27 -1.24 13.11
C LYS A 176 6.37 -0.62 12.25
N ILE A 177 6.25 0.67 11.94
CA ILE A 177 7.22 1.41 11.10
C ILE A 177 8.21 2.10 12.02
N VAL A 178 9.49 1.77 11.91
CA VAL A 178 10.56 2.47 12.64
C VAL A 178 11.00 3.68 11.83
N VAL A 179 10.87 4.87 12.41
CA VAL A 179 11.29 6.12 11.78
C VAL A 179 12.50 6.71 12.51
N SER A 180 13.46 7.20 11.73
CA SER A 180 14.67 7.85 12.24
C SER A 180 14.89 9.21 11.57
N ASN A 181 15.39 10.18 12.34
CA ASN A 181 15.83 11.48 11.85
C ASN A 181 17.31 11.79 12.22
N SER A 182 18.14 10.77 12.39
CA SER A 182 19.53 10.85 12.90
C SER A 182 20.45 11.86 12.19
N HIS A 183 20.07 12.39 11.02
CA HIS A 183 20.88 13.31 10.23
C HIS A 183 20.39 14.76 10.26
N VAL A 184 19.31 15.07 10.99
CA VAL A 184 18.74 16.42 10.97
C VAL A 184 19.06 17.23 12.22
N LEU A 185 19.84 18.29 12.03
CA LEU A 185 20.35 19.14 13.11
C LEU A 185 19.32 20.18 13.58
N GLN A 186 18.38 20.57 12.71
CA GLN A 186 17.33 21.55 12.99
C GLN A 186 16.01 21.04 12.40
N MET A 187 14.99 20.89 13.24
CA MET A 187 13.63 20.52 12.79
C MET A 187 12.79 21.78 12.66
N PRO A 188 12.22 22.06 11.48
CA PRO A 188 11.19 23.09 11.37
C PRO A 188 9.89 22.59 12.02
N GLU A 189 9.01 23.52 12.40
CA GLU A 189 7.61 23.22 12.72
C GLU A 189 6.90 22.74 11.46
N THR A 190 6.89 21.42 11.25
CA THR A 190 6.40 20.82 10.01
C THR A 190 5.88 19.41 10.26
N THR A 191 5.30 18.84 9.21
CA THR A 191 4.85 17.45 9.18
C THR A 191 5.69 16.66 8.18
N ALA A 192 6.30 15.57 8.63
CA ALA A 192 6.84 14.54 7.75
C ALA A 192 5.78 13.46 7.53
N ALA A 193 5.04 13.60 6.43
CA ALA A 193 3.99 12.66 6.07
C ALA A 193 4.55 11.30 5.63
N LEU A 194 3.83 10.25 6.03
CA LEU A 194 3.90 8.90 5.49
C LEU A 194 2.57 8.60 4.81
N PHE A 195 2.64 8.14 3.57
CA PHE A 195 1.46 7.90 2.75
C PHE A 195 1.54 6.56 2.02
N PHE A 196 0.38 6.03 1.66
CA PHE A 196 0.30 4.86 0.80
C PHE A 196 0.66 5.25 -0.64
N TRP A 197 1.43 4.41 -1.33
CA TRP A 197 1.96 4.68 -2.65
C TRP A 197 1.53 3.62 -3.65
N TRP A 198 1.00 4.05 -4.79
CA TRP A 198 0.56 3.17 -5.87
C TRP A 198 1.42 3.38 -7.11
N GLU A 199 2.07 2.32 -7.56
CA GLU A 199 2.76 2.24 -8.85
C GLU A 199 1.92 1.47 -9.88
N ASP A 200 1.06 0.57 -9.41
CA ASP A 200 0.09 -0.13 -10.23
C ASP A 200 -1.18 -0.51 -9.43
N CYS A 201 -2.04 -1.32 -10.06
CA CYS A 201 -3.32 -1.75 -9.51
C CYS A 201 -3.22 -2.84 -8.42
N THR A 202 -2.04 -3.41 -8.21
CA THR A 202 -1.78 -4.48 -7.23
C THR A 202 -1.25 -3.95 -5.90
N ASP A 203 -0.86 -2.67 -5.85
CA ASP A 203 -0.39 -2.02 -4.64
C ASP A 203 -1.53 -1.66 -3.67
N ASN A 204 -1.25 -1.76 -2.37
CA ASN A 204 -2.16 -1.42 -1.27
C ASN A 204 -3.50 -2.16 -1.39
N VAL A 205 -3.40 -3.48 -1.47
CA VAL A 205 -4.55 -4.39 -1.53
C VAL A 205 -4.60 -5.26 -0.28
N LEU A 206 -5.81 -5.64 0.09
CA LEU A 206 -6.06 -6.65 1.11
C LEU A 206 -6.74 -7.85 0.45
N SER A 207 -6.52 -9.06 0.95
CA SER A 207 -7.17 -10.27 0.45
C SER A 207 -8.08 -10.90 1.50
N GLY A 208 -9.17 -11.51 1.04
CA GLY A 208 -10.01 -12.37 1.88
C GLY A 208 -9.40 -13.76 2.09
N PRO A 209 -9.95 -14.59 3.01
CA PRO A 209 -9.44 -15.94 3.31
C PRO A 209 -9.29 -16.90 2.14
N SER A 210 -10.16 -16.81 1.13
CA SER A 210 -10.07 -17.67 -0.06
C SER A 210 -9.04 -17.17 -1.08
N GLY A 211 -8.52 -15.94 -0.94
CA GLY A 211 -7.72 -15.28 -1.97
C GLY A 211 -8.49 -14.83 -3.22
N GLU A 212 -9.75 -15.25 -3.39
CA GLU A 212 -10.58 -14.89 -4.55
C GLU A 212 -11.11 -13.45 -4.47
N GLN A 213 -11.17 -12.90 -3.25
CA GLN A 213 -11.63 -11.54 -2.99
C GLN A 213 -10.44 -10.65 -2.69
N LEU A 214 -10.31 -9.58 -3.49
CA LEU A 214 -9.37 -8.50 -3.24
C LEU A 214 -10.13 -7.23 -2.86
N PHE A 215 -9.62 -6.52 -1.87
CA PHE A 215 -10.13 -5.24 -1.40
C PHE A 215 -9.09 -4.17 -1.69
N MET A 216 -9.53 -3.07 -2.28
CA MET A 216 -8.66 -1.93 -2.63
C MET A 216 -9.27 -0.61 -2.19
N SER A 217 -8.54 0.47 -2.44
CA SER A 217 -8.90 1.83 -2.01
C SER A 217 -10.27 2.27 -2.55
N ARG A 218 -11.15 2.62 -1.62
CA ARG A 218 -12.36 3.42 -1.85
C ARG A 218 -12.05 4.91 -1.68
N ASN A 219 -11.44 5.26 -0.56
CA ASN A 219 -11.04 6.62 -0.19
C ASN A 219 -9.59 6.62 0.30
N VAL A 220 -8.93 7.76 0.17
CA VAL A 220 -7.60 7.99 0.70
C VAL A 220 -7.63 9.31 1.44
N LEU A 221 -7.51 9.27 2.75
CA LEU A 221 -7.49 10.42 3.62
C LEU A 221 -6.04 10.85 3.83
N ASP A 222 -5.77 12.13 3.64
CA ASP A 222 -4.47 12.72 3.95
C ASP A 222 -4.28 12.87 5.48
N TYR A 223 -3.12 13.39 5.90
CA TYR A 223 -2.75 13.61 7.31
C TYR A 223 -3.80 14.40 8.13
N TYR A 224 -4.50 15.35 7.48
CA TYR A 224 -5.54 16.21 8.07
C TYR A 224 -6.97 15.74 7.78
N PRO A 225 -7.23 14.43 7.91
CA PRO A 225 -8.37 13.69 7.35
C PRO A 225 -9.10 14.26 6.11
N VAL A 226 -8.40 14.90 5.18
CA VAL A 226 -9.00 15.39 3.93
C VAL A 226 -9.00 14.25 2.92
N ASP A 227 -10.13 13.95 2.30
CA ASP A 227 -10.18 12.97 1.22
C ASP A 227 -9.48 13.52 -0.03
N ILE A 228 -8.45 12.81 -0.45
CA ILE A 228 -7.61 13.10 -1.61
C ILE A 228 -7.72 12.03 -2.69
N ALA A 229 -8.69 11.11 -2.57
CA ALA A 229 -8.86 10.02 -3.51
C ALA A 229 -9.07 10.51 -4.96
N GLU A 230 -8.37 9.90 -5.92
CA GLU A 230 -8.49 10.23 -7.34
C GLU A 230 -8.52 8.95 -8.19
N THR A 231 -9.60 8.75 -8.95
CA THR A 231 -9.79 7.53 -9.75
C THR A 231 -9.42 7.69 -11.23
N GLU A 232 -9.29 8.91 -11.74
CA GLU A 232 -9.00 9.19 -13.16
C GLU A 232 -7.56 9.67 -13.43
N GLY A 233 -6.70 9.62 -12.41
CA GLY A 233 -5.29 10.02 -12.51
C GLY A 233 -4.42 9.02 -13.26
N VAL A 234 -3.10 9.16 -13.09
CA VAL A 234 -2.09 8.24 -13.64
C VAL A 234 -1.24 7.65 -12.53
N PHE A 235 -0.63 6.50 -12.81
CA PHE A 235 0.40 5.98 -11.93
C PHE A 235 1.76 6.61 -12.24
N PRO A 236 2.65 6.73 -11.25
CA PRO A 236 2.40 6.42 -9.84
C PRO A 236 1.76 7.59 -9.09
N ASN A 237 1.05 7.30 -7.99
CA ASN A 237 0.34 8.30 -7.19
C ASN A 237 0.23 7.91 -5.70
N HIS A 238 -0.25 8.84 -4.86
CA HIS A 238 -0.58 8.62 -3.44
C HIS A 238 -2.06 8.84 -3.14
N LYS A 239 -2.90 8.79 -4.18
CA LYS A 239 -4.33 9.13 -4.17
C LYS A 239 -5.23 7.91 -4.40
N GLY A 240 -4.66 6.71 -4.40
CA GLY A 240 -5.38 5.45 -4.47
C GLY A 240 -5.35 4.76 -5.84
N ALA A 241 -6.03 3.63 -5.90
CA ALA A 241 -6.20 2.83 -7.10
C ALA A 241 -7.12 3.51 -8.12
N LEU A 242 -6.65 3.58 -9.37
CA LEU A 242 -7.35 4.18 -10.50
C LEU A 242 -8.55 3.33 -10.96
N ARG A 243 -9.53 3.95 -11.63
CA ARG A 243 -10.77 3.29 -12.10
C ARG A 243 -10.48 2.07 -12.96
N GLN A 244 -9.44 2.15 -13.80
CA GLN A 244 -8.98 1.07 -14.67
C GLN A 244 -8.54 -0.21 -13.94
N CYS A 245 -8.29 -0.14 -12.63
CA CYS A 245 -7.95 -1.31 -11.82
C CYS A 245 -9.13 -2.25 -11.55
N VAL A 246 -10.35 -1.81 -11.84
CA VAL A 246 -11.56 -2.63 -11.68
C VAL A 246 -12.20 -2.85 -13.05
N SER A 247 -12.05 -4.05 -13.59
CA SER A 247 -12.77 -4.43 -14.80
C SER A 247 -14.22 -4.78 -14.44
N PRO A 248 -15.23 -4.05 -14.96
CA PRO A 248 -16.63 -4.32 -14.63
C PRO A 248 -17.11 -5.68 -15.16
N ARG A 249 -16.42 -6.24 -16.16
CA ARG A 249 -16.76 -7.53 -16.78
C ARG A 249 -16.19 -8.74 -16.02
N SER A 250 -15.25 -8.54 -15.10
CA SER A 250 -14.68 -9.64 -14.32
C SER A 250 -15.61 -10.01 -13.17
N ALA A 251 -15.91 -11.30 -13.04
CA ALA A 251 -16.67 -11.83 -11.90
C ALA A 251 -15.90 -11.65 -10.58
N ASN A 252 -14.58 -11.84 -10.61
CA ASN A 252 -13.69 -11.71 -9.45
C ASN A 252 -12.96 -10.36 -9.46
N ARG A 253 -13.70 -9.29 -9.75
CA ARG A 253 -13.14 -7.92 -9.73
C ARG A 253 -12.83 -7.46 -8.30
N PRO A 254 -11.72 -6.72 -8.08
CA PRO A 254 -11.45 -6.12 -6.77
C PRO A 254 -12.59 -5.22 -6.30
N LYS A 255 -12.86 -5.24 -4.99
CA LYS A 255 -13.90 -4.43 -4.35
C LYS A 255 -13.27 -3.17 -3.73
N ARG A 256 -13.84 -2.00 -4.00
CA ARG A 256 -13.40 -0.72 -3.42
C ARG A 256 -14.02 -0.51 -2.05
N LEU A 257 -13.41 -1.07 -1.01
CA LEU A 257 -13.95 -1.09 0.36
C LEU A 257 -12.99 -0.53 1.41
N VAL A 258 -11.73 -0.25 1.03
CA VAL A 258 -10.69 0.15 1.97
C VAL A 258 -10.57 1.67 2.02
N VAL A 259 -10.69 2.24 3.21
CA VAL A 259 -10.31 3.63 3.50
C VAL A 259 -8.88 3.61 3.98
N PHE A 260 -7.98 4.23 3.22
CA PHE A 260 -6.60 4.42 3.63
C PHE A 260 -6.45 5.78 4.29
N HIS A 261 -5.78 5.86 5.43
CA HIS A 261 -5.52 7.12 6.13
C HIS A 261 -4.03 7.30 6.35
N ASN A 262 -3.49 8.31 5.67
CA ASN A 262 -2.09 8.70 5.77
C ASN A 262 -1.77 9.24 7.17
N GLY A 263 -0.50 9.13 7.56
CA GLY A 263 -0.03 9.48 8.89
C GLY A 263 1.34 10.14 8.83
N GLY A 264 2.12 10.02 9.90
CA GLY A 264 3.47 10.57 9.92
C GLY A 264 3.85 11.22 11.25
N VAL A 265 4.89 12.03 11.20
CA VAL A 265 5.45 12.72 12.36
C VAL A 265 5.22 14.22 12.22
N GLU A 266 4.74 14.85 13.28
CA GLU A 266 4.53 16.29 13.36
C GLU A 266 5.38 16.88 14.49
N TRP A 267 6.23 17.84 14.13
CA TRP A 267 7.00 18.60 15.10
C TRP A 267 6.28 19.89 15.44
N ARG A 268 6.05 20.10 16.75
CA ARG A 268 5.52 21.36 17.26
C ARG A 268 6.46 21.93 18.32
N SER A 269 6.74 23.23 18.24
CA SER A 269 7.41 23.92 19.34
C SER A 269 6.45 24.07 20.52
N GLY A 270 6.95 23.86 21.74
CA GLY A 270 6.21 24.21 22.96
C GLY A 270 5.20 23.18 23.47
N ILE A 271 5.15 21.95 22.95
CA ILE A 271 4.43 20.88 23.66
C ILE A 271 5.23 20.51 24.92
N ILE A 272 4.76 20.98 26.06
CA ILE A 272 5.14 20.47 27.37
C ILE A 272 4.57 19.04 27.46
N PRO A 273 5.40 17.99 27.60
CA PRO A 273 4.89 16.63 27.73
C PRO A 273 3.92 16.55 28.92
N PRO A 274 2.76 15.90 28.80
CA PRO A 274 1.78 15.82 29.89
C PRO A 274 2.37 15.23 31.19
N ASP A 275 3.42 14.43 31.09
CA ASP A 275 4.09 13.80 32.23
C ASP A 275 4.98 14.74 33.07
N SER A 276 5.24 15.96 32.59
CA SER A 276 6.05 16.93 33.35
C SER A 276 5.25 17.76 34.37
N ALA A 277 3.92 17.61 34.42
CA ALA A 277 3.05 18.36 35.34
C ALA A 277 2.85 17.71 36.72
N GLN A 278 3.37 16.50 37.00
CA GLN A 278 3.08 15.79 38.26
C GLN A 278 4.22 15.73 39.30
N SER A 279 5.38 16.36 39.10
CA SER A 279 6.49 16.28 40.07
C SER A 279 6.55 17.42 41.12
N GLY A 280 5.55 18.31 41.16
CA GLY A 280 5.62 19.57 41.92
C GLY A 280 4.78 19.71 43.20
N LEU A 281 4.41 18.62 43.88
CA LEU A 281 3.74 18.69 45.19
C LEU A 281 4.38 17.71 46.19
N LYS A 282 5.43 18.18 46.85
CA LYS A 282 5.85 17.75 48.20
C LYS A 282 6.36 18.97 48.97
#